data_AF-A0A9D7NUU8-F1
#
_entry.id   AF-A0A9D7NUU8-F1
#
_cell.length_a   1.000
_cell.length_b   1.000
_cell.length_c   1.000
_cell.angle_alpha   90.00
_cell.angle_beta   90.00
_cell.angle_gamma   90.00
#
_symmetry.space_group_name_H-M   'P 1'
#
loop_
_entity.id
_entity.type
_entity.pdbx_description
1 polymer ?
#
loop_
_entity_poly.entity_id
_entity_poly.type
_entity_poly.pdbx_seq_one_letter_code
_entity_poly.pdbx_strand_id
1 'polypeptide(L)'
;MIASLFGKKRIAEEKLANAFINAILEFTAQGFPLISAELNEAPEFEVAPGIEPSQDEAFARILLAGNLIEMQRALGPGIDKRMQALSISKFAQALEVDATDLGHEIQQLQGRMERLNYPSKNTVYAMAKVVFTEYDLFCFQDVYFREQKAPNPIVLKRLNGLMGYFLWNWSEVSEQYRIV
;
A
#
# COMPACT_ATOMS: atom_id res chain seq x y z
N MET A 1 10.45 31.19 17.58
CA MET A 1 10.78 29.76 17.49
C MET A 1 12.10 29.60 16.76
N ILE A 2 13.09 28.97 17.38
CA ILE A 2 14.45 28.76 16.84
C ILE A 2 14.49 27.40 16.13
N ALA A 3 13.79 27.29 15.01
CA ALA A 3 13.93 26.19 14.05
C ALA A 3 13.94 26.89 12.68
N SER A 4 15.00 26.94 11.86
CA SER A 4 16.13 26.04 11.68
C SER A 4 17.40 26.86 11.33
N LEU A 5 18.43 26.82 12.17
CA LEU A 5 19.76 27.34 11.80
C LEU A 5 20.62 26.29 11.07
N PHE A 6 20.15 25.04 11.01
CA PHE A 6 20.76 23.96 10.23
C PHE A 6 19.74 23.53 9.17
N GLY A 7 20.12 23.65 7.88
CA GLY A 7 19.27 23.20 6.77
C GLY A 7 18.93 21.70 6.84
N LYS A 8 18.04 21.23 5.96
CA LYS A 8 17.63 19.81 5.89
C LYS A 8 18.85 18.88 5.85
N LYS A 9 18.79 17.79 6.60
CA LYS A 9 19.85 16.76 6.60
C LYS A 9 19.90 16.10 5.22
N ARG A 10 21.09 15.80 4.71
CA ARG A 10 21.19 15.07 3.44
C ARG A 10 20.96 13.58 3.66
N ILE A 11 20.23 12.93 2.76
CA ILE A 11 20.06 11.48 2.72
C ILE A 11 20.22 10.99 1.29
N ALA A 12 20.99 9.92 1.10
CA ALA A 12 21.15 9.28 -0.20
C ALA A 12 19.86 8.54 -0.59
N GLU A 13 19.46 8.62 -1.86
CA GLU A 13 18.29 7.90 -2.42
C GLU A 13 18.32 6.40 -2.06
N GLU A 14 19.47 5.75 -2.25
CA GLU A 14 19.68 4.34 -1.90
C GLU A 14 19.36 4.01 -0.44
N LYS A 15 19.81 4.87 0.49
CA LYS A 15 19.59 4.67 1.93
C LYS A 15 18.13 4.87 2.28
N LEU A 16 17.48 5.87 1.69
CA LEU A 16 16.07 6.14 1.92
C LEU A 16 15.20 5.02 1.34
N ALA A 17 15.50 4.55 0.13
CA ALA A 17 14.77 3.45 -0.50
C ALA A 17 14.91 2.14 0.29
N ASN A 18 16.10 1.83 0.82
CA ASN A 18 16.28 0.69 1.73
C ASN A 18 15.40 0.81 2.99
N ALA A 19 15.41 1.97 3.65
CA ALA A 19 14.61 2.18 4.86
C ALA A 19 13.11 2.07 4.57
N PHE A 20 12.66 2.67 3.46
CA PHE A 20 11.28 2.61 3.00
C PHE A 20 10.83 1.17 2.72
N ILE A 21 11.59 0.41 1.93
CA ILE A 21 11.22 -0.97 1.59
C ILE A 21 11.22 -1.89 2.81
N ASN A 22 12.20 -1.76 3.70
CA ASN A 22 12.22 -2.54 4.94
C ASN A 22 10.97 -2.26 5.79
N ALA A 23 10.53 -1.01 5.86
CA ALA A 23 9.31 -0.66 6.59
C ALA A 23 8.05 -1.23 5.91
N ILE A 24 7.97 -1.23 4.57
CA ILE A 24 6.85 -1.90 3.87
C ILE A 24 6.81 -3.38 4.21
N LEU A 25 7.94 -4.08 4.14
CA LEU A 25 8.02 -5.51 4.47
C LEU A 25 7.67 -5.78 5.94
N GLU A 26 8.11 -4.91 6.86
CA GLU A 26 7.76 -5.00 8.27
C GLU A 26 6.25 -4.78 8.50
N PHE A 27 5.66 -3.78 7.84
CA PHE A 27 4.22 -3.52 7.88
C PHE A 27 3.41 -4.68 7.29
N THR A 28 3.91 -5.33 6.23
CA THR A 28 3.31 -6.56 5.72
C THR A 28 3.35 -7.67 6.76
N ALA A 29 4.54 -8.02 7.27
CA ALA A 29 4.72 -9.15 8.17
C ALA A 29 3.94 -9.00 9.49
N GLN A 30 3.86 -7.79 10.03
CA GLN A 30 3.15 -7.51 11.29
C GLN A 30 1.67 -7.18 11.08
N GLY A 31 1.35 -6.51 9.97
CA GLY A 31 0.02 -5.98 9.70
C GLY A 31 -0.92 -6.97 9.02
N PHE A 32 -0.42 -7.84 8.14
CA PHE A 32 -1.28 -8.76 7.41
C PHE A 32 -2.03 -9.77 8.29
N PRO A 33 -1.43 -10.35 9.35
CA PRO A 33 -2.18 -11.19 10.27
C PRO A 33 -3.40 -10.50 10.88
N LEU A 34 -3.31 -9.19 11.13
CA LEU A 34 -4.45 -8.39 11.63
C LEU A 34 -5.51 -8.18 10.55
N ILE A 35 -5.09 -7.95 9.30
CA ILE A 35 -6.01 -7.86 8.15
C ILE A 35 -6.72 -9.19 7.90
N SER A 36 -5.99 -10.30 7.93
CA SER A 36 -6.54 -11.66 7.78
C SER A 36 -7.57 -11.95 8.87
N ALA A 37 -7.24 -11.68 10.15
CA ALA A 37 -8.18 -11.85 11.26
C ALA A 37 -9.43 -10.97 11.09
N GLU A 38 -9.25 -9.68 10.80
CA GLU A 38 -10.35 -8.73 10.57
C GLU A 38 -11.32 -9.20 9.47
N LEU A 39 -10.79 -9.78 8.39
CA LEU A 39 -11.59 -10.29 7.28
C LEU A 39 -12.26 -11.62 7.62
N ASN A 40 -11.55 -12.55 8.27
CA ASN A 40 -12.07 -13.87 8.63
C ASN A 40 -13.15 -13.80 9.71
N GLU A 41 -13.07 -12.81 10.61
CA GLU A 41 -13.99 -12.61 11.73
C GLU A 41 -15.13 -11.63 11.40
N ALA A 42 -15.16 -11.06 10.19
CA ALA A 42 -16.16 -10.08 9.79
C ALA A 42 -17.57 -10.71 9.73
N PRO A 43 -18.52 -10.30 10.59
CA PRO A 43 -19.87 -10.84 10.59
C PRO A 43 -20.70 -10.44 9.36
N GLU A 44 -20.21 -9.47 8.57
CA GLU A 44 -20.85 -9.03 7.34
C GLU A 44 -20.62 -9.98 6.15
N PHE A 45 -19.72 -10.94 6.28
CA PHE A 45 -19.59 -12.01 5.29
C PHE A 45 -20.52 -13.18 5.64
N GLU A 46 -21.17 -13.76 4.62
CA GLU A 46 -22.02 -14.94 4.74
C GLU A 46 -21.21 -16.17 5.19
N VAL A 47 -19.94 -16.23 4.79
CA VAL A 47 -18.97 -17.28 5.14
C VAL A 47 -17.61 -16.62 5.34
N ALA A 48 -16.84 -17.10 6.31
CA ALA A 48 -15.48 -16.63 6.53
C ALA A 48 -14.59 -16.86 5.27
N PRO A 49 -13.86 -15.83 4.79
CA PRO A 49 -12.98 -15.95 3.62
C PRO A 49 -11.88 -17.02 3.72
N GLY A 50 -11.45 -17.37 4.93
CA GLY A 50 -10.42 -18.39 5.16
C GLY A 50 -9.03 -17.96 4.73
N ILE A 51 -8.72 -16.66 4.80
CA ILE A 51 -7.42 -16.11 4.38
C ILE A 51 -6.38 -16.44 5.44
N GLU A 52 -5.34 -17.18 5.07
CA GLU A 52 -4.27 -17.53 5.99
C GLU A 52 -3.32 -16.33 6.21
N PRO A 53 -2.77 -16.15 7.43
CA PRO A 53 -1.79 -15.08 7.71
C PRO A 53 -0.52 -15.12 6.86
N SER A 54 -0.22 -16.24 6.20
CA SER A 54 0.91 -16.41 5.27
C SER A 54 0.60 -15.99 3.83
N GLN A 55 -0.65 -15.66 3.50
CA GLN A 55 -1.06 -15.22 2.15
C GLN A 55 -0.87 -13.70 1.97
N ASP A 56 0.28 -13.18 2.40
CA ASP A 56 0.55 -11.74 2.52
C ASP A 56 1.13 -11.10 1.26
N GLU A 57 1.49 -11.90 0.25
CA GLU A 57 2.18 -11.42 -0.96
C GLU A 57 1.39 -10.34 -1.72
N ALA A 58 0.10 -10.57 -1.96
CA ALA A 58 -0.76 -9.59 -2.62
C ALA A 58 -0.89 -8.31 -1.78
N PHE A 59 -1.01 -8.46 -0.45
CA PHE A 59 -1.03 -7.33 0.47
C PHE A 59 0.28 -6.54 0.45
N ALA A 60 1.44 -7.19 0.39
CA ALA A 60 2.74 -6.54 0.27
C ALA A 60 2.82 -5.67 -0.99
N ARG A 61 2.34 -6.19 -2.13
CA ARG A 61 2.27 -5.44 -3.39
C ARG A 61 1.28 -4.26 -3.30
N ILE A 62 0.15 -4.43 -2.60
CA ILE A 62 -0.81 -3.35 -2.31
C ILE A 62 -0.17 -2.25 -1.48
N LEU A 63 0.55 -2.60 -0.41
CA LEU A 63 1.25 -1.63 0.44
C LEU A 63 2.31 -0.86 -0.35
N LEU A 64 3.11 -1.56 -1.15
CA LEU A 64 4.10 -0.92 -2.01
C LEU A 64 3.43 0.04 -3.01
N ALA A 65 2.42 -0.41 -3.74
CA ALA A 65 1.74 0.39 -4.76
C ALA A 65 1.11 1.66 -4.17
N GLY A 66 0.40 1.53 -3.06
CA GLY A 66 -0.22 2.66 -2.35
C GLY A 66 0.82 3.66 -1.85
N ASN A 67 1.90 3.19 -1.23
CA ASN A 67 2.95 4.07 -0.73
C ASN A 67 3.75 4.75 -1.84
N LEU A 68 3.92 4.10 -3.01
CA LEU A 68 4.53 4.73 -4.18
C LEU A 68 3.65 5.84 -4.76
N ILE A 69 2.31 5.72 -4.68
CA ILE A 69 1.39 6.81 -5.06
C ILE A 69 1.62 8.03 -4.14
N GLU A 70 1.71 7.82 -2.83
CA GLU A 70 1.98 8.90 -1.88
C GLU A 70 3.39 9.50 -2.06
N MET A 71 4.38 8.65 -2.35
CA MET A 71 5.74 9.08 -2.66
C MET A 71 5.76 10.03 -3.87
N GLN A 72 5.09 9.67 -4.96
CA GLN A 72 5.01 10.52 -6.16
C GLN A 72 4.32 11.87 -5.89
N ARG A 73 3.37 11.93 -4.96
CA ARG A 73 2.71 13.18 -4.55
C ARG A 73 3.61 14.06 -3.69
N ALA A 74 4.44 13.45 -2.84
CA ALA A 74 5.27 14.16 -1.89
C ALA A 74 6.66 14.55 -2.44
N LEU A 75 7.18 13.78 -3.40
CA LEU A 75 8.50 13.99 -4.01
C LEU A 75 8.39 14.79 -5.31
N GLY A 76 9.40 15.62 -5.56
CA GLY A 76 9.46 16.42 -6.78
C GLY A 76 9.78 15.59 -8.02
N PRO A 77 9.45 16.10 -9.22
CA PRO A 77 9.74 15.42 -10.48
C PRO A 77 11.22 15.04 -10.62
N GLY A 78 11.48 13.82 -11.07
CA GLY A 78 12.81 13.25 -11.21
C GLY A 78 13.26 12.46 -9.99
N ILE A 79 13.13 13.01 -8.77
CA ILE A 79 13.43 12.27 -7.53
C ILE A 79 12.41 11.16 -7.35
N ASP A 80 11.13 11.45 -7.55
CA ASP A 80 10.02 10.48 -7.54
C ASP A 80 10.31 9.24 -8.40
N LYS A 81 10.76 9.44 -9.65
CA LYS A 81 11.03 8.35 -10.61
C LYS A 81 12.24 7.51 -10.20
N ARG A 82 13.32 8.14 -9.73
CA ARG A 82 14.50 7.42 -9.26
C ARG A 82 14.19 6.64 -7.99
N MET A 83 13.49 7.26 -7.04
CA MET A 83 13.03 6.59 -5.82
C MET A 83 12.09 5.43 -6.12
N GLN A 84 11.19 5.56 -7.10
CA GLN A 84 10.31 4.47 -7.53
C GLN A 84 11.10 3.30 -8.11
N ALA A 85 12.03 3.56 -9.04
CA ALA A 85 12.86 2.51 -9.63
C ALA A 85 13.70 1.77 -8.58
N LEU A 86 14.32 2.52 -7.66
CA LEU A 86 15.10 1.95 -6.55
C LEU A 86 14.22 1.12 -5.61
N SER A 87 13.03 1.61 -5.27
CA SER A 87 12.10 0.92 -4.39
C SER A 87 11.60 -0.39 -5.01
N ILE A 88 11.22 -0.38 -6.29
CA ILE A 88 10.81 -1.59 -7.02
C ILE A 88 11.95 -2.60 -7.09
N SER A 89 13.17 -2.15 -7.45
CA SER A 89 14.35 -3.03 -7.52
C SER A 89 14.64 -3.72 -6.18
N LYS A 90 14.61 -2.96 -5.08
CA LYS A 90 14.86 -3.48 -3.73
C LYS A 90 13.75 -4.41 -3.25
N PHE A 91 12.50 -4.09 -3.54
CA PHE A 91 11.37 -4.95 -3.19
C PHE A 91 11.40 -6.26 -3.98
N ALA A 92 11.71 -6.20 -5.28
CA ALA A 92 11.90 -7.37 -6.13
C ALA A 92 13.02 -8.27 -5.60
N GLN A 93 14.15 -7.67 -5.21
CA GLN A 93 15.25 -8.40 -4.57
C GLN A 93 14.80 -9.09 -3.28
N ALA A 94 14.02 -8.42 -2.43
CA ALA A 94 13.52 -8.98 -1.19
C ALA A 94 12.53 -10.13 -1.38
N LEU A 95 11.76 -10.11 -2.48
CA LEU A 95 10.83 -11.17 -2.86
C LEU A 95 11.46 -12.25 -3.77
N GLU A 96 12.73 -12.09 -4.14
CA GLU A 96 13.43 -12.97 -5.10
C GLU A 96 12.71 -13.08 -6.47
N VAL A 97 12.13 -11.97 -6.93
CA VAL A 97 11.44 -11.87 -8.25
C VAL A 97 12.18 -10.92 -9.20
N ASP A 98 11.81 -10.96 -10.48
CA ASP A 98 12.33 -10.01 -11.46
C ASP A 98 11.77 -8.60 -11.24
N ALA A 99 12.66 -7.60 -11.26
CA ALA A 99 12.31 -6.21 -11.00
C ALA A 99 11.49 -5.57 -12.13
N THR A 100 11.67 -6.02 -13.37
CA THR A 100 10.92 -5.52 -14.53
C THR A 100 9.49 -6.01 -14.47
N ASP A 101 9.31 -7.31 -14.23
CA ASP A 101 7.98 -7.92 -14.09
C ASP A 101 7.21 -7.32 -12.91
N LEU A 102 7.85 -7.22 -11.73
CA LEU A 102 7.25 -6.56 -10.57
C LEU A 102 6.88 -5.10 -10.90
N GLY A 103 7.74 -4.37 -11.61
CA GLY A 103 7.47 -3.00 -12.01
C GLY A 103 6.20 -2.88 -12.85
N HIS A 104 5.99 -3.79 -13.80
CA HIS A 104 4.76 -3.85 -14.60
C HIS A 104 3.53 -4.18 -13.75
N GLU A 105 3.62 -5.15 -12.84
CA GLU A 105 2.52 -5.52 -11.95
C GLU A 105 2.11 -4.38 -11.03
N ILE A 106 3.08 -3.69 -10.42
CA ILE A 106 2.83 -2.53 -9.56
C ILE A 106 2.17 -1.40 -10.35
N GLN A 107 2.61 -1.14 -11.59
CA GLN A 107 1.98 -0.14 -12.44
C GLN A 107 0.51 -0.51 -12.76
N GLN A 108 0.25 -1.78 -13.09
CA GLN A 108 -1.11 -2.26 -13.32
C GLN A 108 -1.99 -2.15 -12.08
N LEU A 109 -1.43 -2.49 -10.91
CA LEU A 109 -2.11 -2.41 -9.62
C LEU A 109 -2.45 -0.95 -9.26
N GLN A 110 -1.53 -0.01 -9.46
CA GLN A 110 -1.80 1.43 -9.30
C GLN A 110 -2.91 1.91 -10.24
N GLY A 111 -2.92 1.43 -11.49
CA GLY A 111 -4.01 1.71 -12.43
C GLY A 111 -5.36 1.12 -12.00
N ARG A 112 -5.38 -0.08 -11.40
CA ARG A 112 -6.59 -0.67 -10.79
C ARG A 112 -7.06 0.19 -9.61
N MET A 113 -6.16 0.55 -8.72
CA MET A 113 -6.43 1.42 -7.58
C MET A 113 -7.07 2.74 -8.02
N GLU A 114 -6.52 3.41 -9.03
CA GLU A 114 -7.06 4.66 -9.56
C GLU A 114 -8.51 4.49 -10.07
N ARG A 115 -8.77 3.46 -10.88
CA ARG A 115 -10.11 3.18 -11.42
C ARG A 115 -11.12 2.87 -10.32
N LEU A 116 -10.75 2.05 -9.34
CA LEU A 116 -11.62 1.69 -8.22
C LEU A 116 -11.86 2.87 -7.28
N ASN A 117 -10.90 3.79 -7.16
CA ASN A 117 -10.99 4.95 -6.27
C ASN A 117 -11.86 6.08 -6.85
N TYR A 118 -11.99 6.19 -8.18
CA TYR A 118 -12.73 7.28 -8.81
C TYR A 118 -14.17 7.43 -8.27
N PRO A 119 -14.65 8.65 -7.97
CA PRO A 119 -13.99 9.96 -8.14
C PRO A 119 -13.09 10.40 -6.97
N SER A 120 -12.93 9.57 -5.93
CA SER A 120 -12.02 9.84 -4.82
C SER A 120 -10.55 9.74 -5.27
N LYS A 121 -9.68 10.44 -4.54
CA LYS A 121 -8.21 10.39 -4.69
C LYS A 121 -7.51 9.84 -3.45
N ASN A 122 -8.28 9.32 -2.49
CA ASN A 122 -7.78 8.82 -1.22
C ASN A 122 -7.09 7.47 -1.41
N THR A 123 -5.79 7.39 -1.10
CA THR A 123 -4.98 6.19 -1.34
C THR A 123 -5.35 5.03 -0.43
N VAL A 124 -5.67 5.31 0.84
CA VAL A 124 -6.15 4.33 1.81
C VAL A 124 -7.43 3.65 1.30
N TYR A 125 -8.36 4.44 0.75
CA TYR A 125 -9.58 3.93 0.15
C TYR A 125 -9.32 3.04 -1.08
N ALA A 126 -8.34 3.43 -1.91
CA ALA A 126 -7.93 2.64 -3.06
C ALA A 126 -7.30 1.29 -2.65
N MET A 127 -6.44 1.31 -1.63
CA MET A 127 -5.83 0.11 -1.06
C MET A 127 -6.89 -0.86 -0.51
N ALA A 128 -7.83 -0.36 0.29
CA ALA A 128 -8.90 -1.21 0.84
C ALA A 128 -9.80 -1.78 -0.26
N LYS A 129 -10.14 -1.02 -1.30
CA LYS A 129 -10.93 -1.54 -2.43
C LYS A 129 -10.20 -2.63 -3.21
N VAL A 130 -8.91 -2.48 -3.43
CA VAL A 130 -8.19 -3.46 -4.24
C VAL A 130 -7.98 -4.77 -3.47
N VAL A 131 -7.90 -4.74 -2.14
CA VAL A 131 -7.94 -5.96 -1.29
C VAL A 131 -9.16 -6.83 -1.61
N PHE A 132 -10.35 -6.24 -1.82
CA PHE A 132 -11.54 -7.02 -2.22
C PHE A 132 -11.35 -7.77 -3.53
N THR A 133 -10.55 -7.23 -4.45
CA THR A 133 -10.31 -7.87 -5.74
C THR A 133 -9.21 -8.93 -5.63
N GLU A 134 -8.09 -8.60 -4.99
CA GLU A 134 -6.93 -9.50 -4.92
C GLU A 134 -7.20 -10.75 -4.05
N TYR A 135 -8.10 -10.65 -3.07
CA TYR A 135 -8.50 -11.76 -2.20
C TYR A 135 -9.90 -12.33 -2.51
N ASP A 136 -10.48 -11.95 -3.66
CA ASP A 136 -11.82 -12.37 -4.12
C ASP A 136 -12.93 -12.24 -3.06
N LEU A 137 -12.87 -11.17 -2.27
CA LEU A 137 -13.74 -11.01 -1.10
C LEU A 137 -15.22 -10.85 -1.47
N PHE A 138 -15.52 -10.47 -2.71
CA PHE A 138 -16.89 -10.29 -3.17
C PHE A 138 -17.72 -11.56 -3.06
N CYS A 139 -17.11 -12.74 -3.20
CA CYS A 139 -17.82 -14.01 -3.16
C CYS A 139 -18.35 -14.39 -1.76
N PHE A 140 -17.79 -13.80 -0.70
CA PHE A 140 -18.20 -14.05 0.68
C PHE A 140 -19.27 -13.08 1.18
N GLN A 141 -19.60 -12.04 0.41
CA GLN A 141 -20.61 -11.06 0.78
C GLN A 141 -22.02 -11.54 0.45
N ASP A 142 -23.02 -10.89 1.05
CA ASP A 142 -24.41 -11.07 0.63
C ASP A 142 -24.62 -10.81 -0.87
N VAL A 143 -25.69 -11.39 -1.39
CA VAL A 143 -26.04 -11.33 -2.82
C VAL A 143 -26.08 -9.90 -3.35
N TYR A 144 -26.61 -8.95 -2.57
CA TYR A 144 -26.76 -7.56 -3.01
C TYR A 144 -25.40 -6.90 -3.30
N PHE A 145 -24.42 -7.05 -2.41
CA PHE A 145 -23.07 -6.50 -2.62
C PHE A 145 -22.27 -7.29 -3.66
N ARG A 146 -22.43 -8.62 -3.69
CA ARG A 146 -21.77 -9.54 -4.63
C ARG A 146 -22.14 -9.22 -6.09
N GLU A 147 -23.43 -9.09 -6.40
CA GLU A 147 -23.91 -8.80 -7.76
C GLU A 147 -23.41 -7.45 -8.28
N GLN A 148 -23.28 -6.47 -7.40
CA GLN A 148 -22.77 -5.14 -7.74
C GLN A 148 -21.25 -5.05 -7.78
N LYS A 149 -20.52 -6.11 -7.38
CA LYS A 149 -19.07 -6.08 -7.14
C LYS A 149 -18.67 -4.89 -6.27
N ALA A 150 -19.48 -4.60 -5.26
CA ALA A 150 -19.29 -3.51 -4.34
C ALA A 150 -18.88 -4.05 -2.96
N PRO A 151 -17.87 -3.48 -2.29
CA PRO A 151 -17.57 -3.85 -0.91
C PRO A 151 -18.73 -3.50 0.03
N ASN A 152 -18.99 -4.35 1.02
CA ASN A 152 -19.84 -4.04 2.15
C ASN A 152 -19.24 -2.81 2.86
N PRO A 153 -20.04 -1.76 3.11
CA PRO A 153 -19.53 -0.48 3.58
C PRO A 153 -18.92 -0.56 4.98
N ILE A 154 -19.36 -1.50 5.83
CA ILE A 154 -18.82 -1.65 7.19
C ILE A 154 -17.43 -2.29 7.12
N VAL A 155 -17.29 -3.40 6.39
CA VAL A 155 -16.00 -4.07 6.16
C VAL A 155 -15.02 -3.10 5.50
N LEU A 156 -15.44 -2.39 4.45
CA LEU A 156 -14.61 -1.40 3.77
C LEU A 156 -14.16 -0.28 4.73
N LYS A 157 -15.04 0.20 5.61
CA LYS A 157 -14.68 1.23 6.59
C LYS A 157 -13.63 0.74 7.58
N ARG A 158 -13.73 -0.50 8.07
CA ARG A 158 -12.74 -1.08 8.99
C ARG A 158 -11.40 -1.28 8.30
N LEU A 159 -11.40 -1.84 7.09
CA LEU A 159 -10.18 -1.93 6.27
C LEU A 159 -9.56 -0.56 6.01
N ASN A 160 -10.34 0.48 5.67
CA ASN A 160 -9.79 1.83 5.52
C ASN A 160 -9.08 2.32 6.78
N GLY A 161 -9.67 2.08 7.96
CA GLY A 161 -9.04 2.42 9.24
C GLY A 161 -7.68 1.74 9.40
N LEU A 162 -7.60 0.44 9.10
CA LEU A 162 -6.37 -0.35 9.20
C LEU A 162 -5.32 0.08 8.15
N MET A 163 -5.73 0.27 6.90
CA MET A 163 -4.85 0.66 5.79
C MET A 163 -4.12 1.98 6.04
N GLY A 164 -4.73 2.90 6.80
CA GLY A 164 -4.12 4.17 7.16
C GLY A 164 -2.82 4.03 7.97
N TYR A 165 -2.69 2.96 8.77
CA TYR A 165 -1.49 2.71 9.58
C TYR A 165 -0.29 2.21 8.76
N PHE A 166 -0.50 1.79 7.52
CA PHE A 166 0.55 1.26 6.65
C PHE A 166 1.09 2.30 5.66
N LEU A 167 0.69 3.57 5.79
CA LEU A 167 1.24 4.66 5.00
C LEU A 167 2.53 5.20 5.63
N TRP A 168 3.59 5.20 4.84
CA TRP A 168 4.84 5.87 5.10
C TRP A 168 4.68 7.38 4.96
N ASN A 169 5.16 8.14 5.96
CA ASN A 169 5.01 9.59 5.99
C ASN A 169 6.05 10.29 5.10
N TRP A 170 5.79 10.31 3.79
CA TRP A 170 6.67 10.98 2.83
C TRP A 170 6.76 12.50 3.02
N SER A 171 5.71 13.13 3.53
CA SER A 171 5.71 14.57 3.85
C SER A 171 6.76 14.89 4.92
N GLU A 172 6.79 14.10 5.99
CA GLU A 172 7.79 14.25 7.05
C GLU A 172 9.23 14.00 6.53
N VAL A 173 9.42 13.00 5.67
CA VAL A 173 10.71 12.77 5.02
C VAL A 173 11.13 13.99 4.20
N SER A 174 10.23 14.54 3.39
CA SER A 174 10.48 15.74 2.59
C SER A 174 10.77 16.97 3.44
N GLU A 175 10.19 17.09 4.62
CA GLU A 175 10.46 18.19 5.57
C GLU A 175 11.83 18.07 6.22
N GLN A 176 12.19 16.87 6.68
CA GLN A 176 13.41 16.64 7.46
C GLN A 176 14.68 16.52 6.59
N TYR A 177 14.53 15.98 5.38
CA TYR A 177 15.66 15.58 4.54
C TYR A 177 15.71 16.29 3.19
N ARG A 178 16.94 16.54 2.74
CA ARG A 178 17.26 16.80 1.33
C ARG A 178 17.75 15.48 0.74
N ILE A 179 16.96 14.92 -0.15
CA ILE A 179 17.31 13.72 -0.90
C ILE A 179 18.38 14.09 -1.94
N VAL A 180 19.50 13.36 -1.94
CA VAL A 180 20.68 13.60 -2.77
C VAL A 180 21.20 12.33 -3.44
#